data_AF-A0AAJ4TWL3-F1
#
_entry.id   AF-A0AAJ4TWL3-F1
#
_cell.length_a   1.000
_cell.length_b   1.000
_cell.length_c   1.000
_cell.angle_alpha   90.00
_cell.angle_beta   90.00
_cell.angle_gamma   90.00
#
_symmetry.space_group_name_H-M   'P 1'
#
loop_
_entity.id
_entity.type
_entity.pdbx_description
1 polymer ?
#
loop_
_entity_poly.entity_id
_entity_poly.type
_entity_poly.pdbx_seq_one_letter_code
_entity_poly.pdbx_strand_id
1 'polypeptide(L)'
;MKKSKGLLLGIIAALVLLIGGGGAAAYYFLTNTPKNAYFLSEKESMESLQDYFNNRFENETKFQEKMQDDNYAVNMKLGADIPETFISQMGISKSVIDSSNIVFDVAHNSKDKLSNLSITPTIADNKLGEFAWQADRKNQYFSAPVLNDVLSIPNDKIKDTFEKLTGDPTSVEGMTNDSLNLNNLLGGAQLSQEDMNKIIERYSKTFADNVEDDQFKKDKEKVKIFDEEKNLEKLTMTLQPKDTKKIIVAMLEKAKDDKELKDLFTKQAQGVDYDKALEKALKEVKDQKESEFPKVISTIFVDGKQIMKRNVVMTSKEEEVKLDALTKVDDNLKIEVKGSAKDAPDAFMLTGDSTKKDENYKDDYKIVINQDGAREISFVNNSKTDGDKRTDKGTIDLSQLAGQDLKLNYTNDLVTDIGNNEQKQKAELSVNVQNEPVKLMIDAVTKLKQDVKVKSDGAKDLSTMSDSDLQKIQDDISENFNKIFEDVSKDLN
;
A
#
# COMPACT_ATOMS: atom_id res chain seq x y z
N MET A 1 -14.72 24.46 -9.87
CA MET A 1 -13.45 25.03 -9.35
C MET A 1 -12.89 24.36 -8.09
N LYS A 2 -13.62 23.53 -7.32
CA LYS A 2 -13.04 22.80 -6.17
C LYS A 2 -12.16 21.58 -6.53
N LYS A 3 -12.42 20.90 -7.65
CA LYS A 3 -11.69 19.68 -8.05
C LYS A 3 -10.25 19.93 -8.57
N SER A 4 -9.94 21.09 -9.14
CA SER A 4 -8.59 21.42 -9.66
C SER A 4 -7.60 21.79 -8.55
N LYS A 5 -8.08 22.44 -7.49
CA LYS A 5 -7.23 22.78 -6.32
C LYS A 5 -6.71 21.54 -5.59
N GLY A 6 -7.53 20.48 -5.47
CA GLY A 6 -7.12 19.22 -4.85
C GLY A 6 -6.05 18.47 -5.65
N LEU A 7 -6.11 18.52 -6.97
CA LEU A 7 -5.10 17.93 -7.86
C LEU A 7 -3.76 18.68 -7.78
N LEU A 8 -3.79 20.02 -7.77
CA LEU A 8 -2.60 20.85 -7.62
C LEU A 8 -1.92 20.62 -6.25
N LEU A 9 -2.70 20.54 -5.17
CA LEU A 9 -2.22 20.20 -3.83
C LEU A 9 -1.62 18.79 -3.77
N GLY A 10 -2.23 17.81 -4.44
CA GLY A 10 -1.71 16.45 -4.57
C GLY A 10 -0.37 16.39 -5.33
N ILE A 11 -0.23 17.17 -6.40
CA ILE A 11 1.02 17.27 -7.17
C ILE A 11 2.13 17.97 -6.35
N ILE A 12 1.77 18.99 -5.57
CA ILE A 12 2.71 19.67 -4.65
C ILE A 12 3.16 18.71 -3.53
N ALA A 13 2.26 17.89 -2.98
CA ALA A 13 2.62 16.86 -2.01
C ALA A 13 3.54 15.78 -2.63
N ALA A 14 3.26 15.35 -3.87
CA ALA A 14 4.12 14.43 -4.61
C ALA A 14 5.53 15.00 -4.84
N LEU A 15 5.64 16.30 -5.15
CA LEU A 15 6.92 17.00 -5.25
C LEU A 15 7.75 16.97 -3.97
N VAL A 16 7.10 17.16 -2.82
CA VAL A 16 7.77 17.09 -1.51
C VAL A 16 8.26 15.67 -1.22
N LEU A 17 7.47 14.65 -1.56
CA LEU A 17 7.87 13.24 -1.43
C LEU A 17 9.04 12.89 -2.37
N LEU A 18 9.06 13.41 -3.60
CA LEU A 18 10.15 13.18 -4.57
C LEU A 18 11.48 13.84 -4.18
N ILE A 19 11.45 14.97 -3.45
CA ILE A 19 12.66 15.57 -2.88
C ILE A 19 13.24 14.64 -1.80
N GLY A 20 12.38 14.01 -0.97
CA GLY A 20 12.80 13.03 0.04
C GLY A 20 13.12 11.63 -0.50
N GLY A 21 12.80 11.36 -1.78
CA GLY A 21 13.01 10.08 -2.45
C GLY A 21 14.36 9.93 -3.16
N GLY A 22 15.36 10.78 -2.95
CA GLY A 22 16.75 10.47 -3.32
C GLY A 22 17.00 9.88 -4.72
N GLY A 23 16.97 10.68 -5.77
CA GLY A 23 17.29 10.18 -7.11
C GLY A 23 17.91 11.23 -8.03
N ALA A 24 19.14 11.65 -7.74
CA ALA A 24 19.98 12.22 -8.79
C ALA A 24 21.10 11.22 -9.05
N ALA A 25 21.06 10.63 -10.24
CA ALA A 25 22.03 9.68 -10.76
C ALA A 25 23.49 10.11 -10.53
N ALA A 26 24.38 9.13 -10.45
CA ALA A 26 25.83 9.24 -10.24
C ALA A 26 26.57 10.31 -11.09
N TYR A 27 25.93 10.81 -12.16
CA TYR A 27 26.48 11.81 -13.07
C TYR A 27 26.63 13.21 -12.46
N TYR A 28 25.87 13.54 -11.40
CA TYR A 28 25.89 14.88 -10.80
C TYR A 28 26.99 15.08 -9.74
N PHE A 29 27.60 14.02 -9.19
CA PHE A 29 28.49 14.14 -8.02
C PHE A 29 29.95 14.48 -8.34
N LEU A 30 30.27 14.85 -9.58
CA LEU A 30 31.64 15.19 -10.00
C LEU A 30 32.02 16.65 -9.71
N THR A 31 31.06 17.55 -9.46
CA THR A 31 31.32 18.97 -9.16
C THR A 31 30.90 19.32 -7.73
N ASN A 32 31.74 20.07 -7.01
CA ASN A 32 31.50 20.47 -5.62
C ASN A 32 30.58 21.71 -5.54
N THR A 33 29.32 21.58 -5.95
CA THR A 33 28.30 22.65 -5.85
C THR A 33 27.33 22.40 -4.69
N PRO A 34 26.69 23.45 -4.12
CA PRO A 34 25.65 23.29 -3.11
C PRO A 34 24.48 22.41 -3.56
N LYS A 35 24.10 22.51 -4.85
CA LYS A 35 23.09 21.65 -5.48
C LYS A 35 23.45 20.17 -5.38
N ASN A 36 24.67 19.82 -5.77
CA ASN A 36 25.12 18.43 -5.75
C ASN A 36 25.26 17.89 -4.33
N ALA A 37 25.74 18.70 -3.38
CA ALA A 37 25.77 18.34 -1.97
C ALA A 37 24.35 18.09 -1.43
N TYR A 38 23.38 18.92 -1.84
CA TYR A 38 21.97 18.76 -1.44
C TYR A 38 21.42 17.41 -1.92
N PHE A 39 21.52 17.13 -3.23
CA PHE A 39 21.00 15.87 -3.78
C PHE A 39 21.78 14.63 -3.34
N LEU A 40 23.08 14.74 -3.06
CA LEU A 40 23.86 13.64 -2.50
C LEU A 40 23.33 13.26 -1.12
N SER A 41 23.00 14.27 -0.32
CA SER A 41 22.47 14.05 1.03
C SER A 41 21.08 13.42 0.99
N GLU A 42 20.24 13.80 0.04
CA GLU A 42 18.93 13.16 -0.20
C GLU A 42 19.09 11.68 -0.55
N LYS A 43 19.99 11.37 -1.49
CA LYS A 43 20.28 10.00 -1.92
C LYS A 43 20.78 9.14 -0.76
N GLU A 44 21.82 9.58 -0.07
CA GLU A 44 22.49 8.78 0.97
C GLU A 44 21.60 8.59 2.21
N SER A 45 20.74 9.56 2.51
CA SER A 45 19.73 9.41 3.58
C SER A 45 18.68 8.35 3.24
N MET A 46 18.27 8.28 1.97
CA MET A 46 17.34 7.26 1.52
C MET A 46 17.99 5.87 1.48
N GLU A 47 19.22 5.76 0.96
CA GLU A 47 19.99 4.51 0.99
C GLU A 47 20.16 4.03 2.45
N SER A 48 20.48 4.92 3.38
CA SER A 48 20.59 4.57 4.81
C SER A 48 19.27 4.02 5.39
N LEU A 49 18.13 4.62 5.03
CA LEU A 49 16.82 4.15 5.48
C LEU A 49 16.46 2.80 4.83
N GLN A 50 16.73 2.64 3.54
CA GLN A 50 16.49 1.40 2.81
C GLN A 50 17.36 0.26 3.37
N ASP A 51 18.64 0.53 3.63
CA ASP A 51 19.57 -0.43 4.24
C ASP A 51 19.11 -0.84 5.64
N TYR A 52 18.63 0.11 6.46
CA TYR A 52 18.04 -0.19 7.75
C TYR A 52 16.87 -1.20 7.63
N PHE A 53 15.92 -0.95 6.72
CA PHE A 53 14.79 -1.85 6.48
C PHE A 53 15.22 -3.21 5.92
N ASN A 54 16.10 -3.21 4.92
CA ASN A 54 16.57 -4.43 4.27
C ASN A 54 17.41 -5.30 5.22
N ASN A 55 18.23 -4.70 6.08
CA ASN A 55 18.99 -5.45 7.07
C ASN A 55 18.08 -6.04 8.16
N ARG A 56 17.03 -5.31 8.55
CA ARG A 56 16.07 -5.80 9.56
C ARG A 56 15.18 -6.93 9.03
N PHE A 57 14.80 -6.88 7.76
CA PHE A 57 13.85 -7.81 7.12
C PHE A 57 14.49 -8.55 5.93
N GLU A 58 15.76 -8.93 6.05
CA GLU A 58 16.58 -9.42 4.94
C GLU A 58 15.93 -10.61 4.22
N ASN A 59 15.43 -11.57 4.99
CA ASN A 59 14.87 -12.78 4.42
C ASN A 59 13.54 -12.50 3.71
N GLU A 60 12.69 -11.67 4.34
CA GLU A 60 11.40 -11.26 3.81
C GLU A 60 11.57 -10.42 2.54
N THR A 61 12.47 -9.43 2.53
CA THR A 61 12.74 -8.61 1.35
C THR A 61 13.15 -9.49 0.17
N LYS A 62 14.13 -10.38 0.34
CA LYS A 62 14.56 -11.31 -0.72
C LYS A 62 13.44 -12.25 -1.17
N PHE A 63 12.59 -12.70 -0.26
CA PHE A 63 11.46 -13.55 -0.59
C PHE A 63 10.40 -12.81 -1.42
N GLN A 64 10.09 -11.56 -1.04
CA GLN A 64 9.15 -10.71 -1.78
C GLN A 64 9.68 -10.37 -3.17
N GLU A 65 10.97 -10.08 -3.34
CA GLU A 65 11.60 -9.90 -4.66
C GLU A 65 11.42 -11.13 -5.55
N LYS A 66 11.70 -12.34 -5.03
CA LYS A 66 11.47 -13.59 -5.78
C LYS A 66 9.99 -13.81 -6.12
N MET A 67 9.07 -13.45 -5.24
CA MET A 67 7.62 -13.63 -5.44
C MET A 67 7.06 -12.84 -6.63
N GLN A 68 7.78 -11.83 -7.10
CA GLN A 68 7.40 -11.01 -8.26
C GLN A 68 7.82 -11.64 -9.58
N ASP A 69 9.00 -12.23 -9.61
CA ASP A 69 9.58 -12.86 -10.81
C ASP A 69 9.08 -14.30 -11.03
N ASP A 70 8.79 -15.00 -9.93
CA ASP A 70 8.32 -16.37 -9.92
C ASP A 70 6.80 -16.44 -9.78
N ASN A 71 6.22 -17.52 -10.28
CA ASN A 71 4.86 -17.92 -9.92
C ASN A 71 4.77 -18.21 -8.42
N TYR A 72 3.69 -17.78 -7.78
CA TYR A 72 3.47 -17.99 -6.36
C TYR A 72 2.10 -18.60 -6.08
N ALA A 73 2.01 -19.27 -4.94
CA ALA A 73 0.76 -19.72 -4.34
C ALA A 73 0.76 -19.39 -2.84
N VAL A 74 -0.34 -18.83 -2.36
CA VAL A 74 -0.61 -18.50 -0.95
C VAL A 74 -1.84 -19.30 -0.55
N ASN A 75 -1.69 -20.16 0.46
CA ASN A 75 -2.82 -20.74 1.17
C ASN A 75 -2.92 -20.04 2.52
N MET A 76 -4.05 -19.40 2.82
CA MET A 76 -4.27 -18.65 4.05
C MET A 76 -5.58 -19.11 4.71
N LYS A 77 -5.49 -19.64 5.92
CA LYS A 77 -6.62 -20.01 6.76
C LYS A 77 -6.91 -18.89 7.77
N LEU A 78 -8.12 -18.36 7.72
CA LEU A 78 -8.65 -17.42 8.71
C LEU A 78 -9.59 -18.14 9.68
N GLY A 79 -9.38 -17.95 10.98
CA GLY A 79 -10.28 -18.40 12.04
C GLY A 79 -10.62 -17.25 12.98
N ALA A 80 -11.61 -17.46 13.84
CA ALA A 80 -11.99 -16.50 14.87
C ALA A 80 -12.17 -17.20 16.22
N ASP A 81 -11.85 -16.52 17.30
CA ASP A 81 -12.20 -16.90 18.67
C ASP A 81 -13.05 -15.77 19.24
N ILE A 82 -14.36 -16.04 19.36
CA ILE A 82 -15.35 -15.09 19.84
C ILE A 82 -15.86 -15.59 21.21
N PRO A 83 -15.89 -14.72 22.24
CA PRO A 83 -16.48 -15.04 23.53
C PRO A 83 -17.94 -15.48 23.42
N GLU A 84 -18.32 -16.47 24.23
CA GLU A 84 -19.66 -17.08 24.20
C GLU A 84 -20.77 -16.06 24.46
N THR A 85 -20.51 -15.03 25.26
CA THR A 85 -21.45 -13.95 25.59
C THR A 85 -21.97 -13.19 24.37
N PHE A 86 -21.18 -13.08 23.30
CA PHE A 86 -21.56 -12.36 22.07
C PHE A 86 -22.32 -13.23 21.08
N ILE A 87 -22.09 -14.54 21.10
CA ILE A 87 -22.66 -15.47 20.10
C ILE A 87 -23.84 -16.26 20.64
N SER A 88 -23.98 -16.39 21.97
CA SER A 88 -25.10 -17.13 22.57
C SER A 88 -26.47 -16.54 22.22
N GLN A 89 -26.56 -15.22 22.09
CA GLN A 89 -27.77 -14.52 21.68
C GLN A 89 -28.17 -14.81 20.22
N MET A 90 -27.21 -15.22 19.39
CA MET A 90 -27.43 -15.62 18.00
C MET A 90 -27.83 -17.10 17.88
N GLY A 91 -27.87 -17.85 19.00
CA GLY A 91 -28.11 -19.29 19.00
C GLY A 91 -26.95 -20.11 18.42
N ILE A 92 -25.76 -19.54 18.30
CA ILE A 92 -24.57 -20.20 17.74
C ILE A 92 -23.69 -20.64 18.90
N SER A 93 -23.35 -21.93 18.97
CA SER A 93 -22.46 -22.45 19.99
C SER A 93 -20.99 -22.05 19.73
N LYS A 94 -20.20 -21.93 20.80
CA LYS A 94 -18.76 -21.64 20.68
C LYS A 94 -18.02 -22.68 19.84
N SER A 95 -18.37 -23.95 19.97
CA SER A 95 -17.78 -25.04 19.18
C SER A 95 -17.97 -24.85 17.68
N VAL A 96 -19.11 -24.29 17.23
CA VAL A 96 -19.36 -24.00 15.82
C VAL A 96 -18.42 -22.90 15.33
N ILE A 97 -18.25 -21.81 16.07
CA ILE A 97 -17.32 -20.72 15.69
C ILE A 97 -15.88 -21.23 15.65
N ASP A 98 -15.43 -21.95 16.68
CA ASP A 98 -14.04 -22.40 16.82
C ASP A 98 -13.64 -23.43 15.73
N SER A 99 -14.61 -24.19 15.20
CA SER A 99 -14.43 -25.12 14.08
C SER A 99 -14.72 -24.49 12.70
N SER A 100 -15.21 -23.25 12.67
CA SER A 100 -15.44 -22.51 11.44
C SER A 100 -14.17 -21.79 10.99
N ASN A 101 -13.93 -21.78 9.69
CA ASN A 101 -12.79 -21.09 9.10
C ASN A 101 -13.04 -20.74 7.64
N ILE A 102 -12.26 -19.80 7.12
CA ILE A 102 -12.25 -19.45 5.72
C ILE A 102 -10.84 -19.70 5.19
N VAL A 103 -10.72 -20.57 4.19
CA VAL A 103 -9.46 -20.79 3.49
C VAL A 103 -9.44 -19.97 2.21
N PHE A 104 -8.42 -19.14 2.04
CA PHE A 104 -8.12 -18.40 0.82
C PHE A 104 -6.95 -19.07 0.11
N ASP A 105 -7.12 -19.33 -1.17
CA ASP A 105 -6.06 -19.85 -2.04
C ASP A 105 -5.83 -18.85 -3.17
N VAL A 106 -4.68 -18.18 -3.14
CA VAL A 106 -4.26 -17.21 -4.15
C VAL A 106 -3.10 -17.79 -4.91
N ALA A 107 -3.15 -17.85 -6.24
CA ALA A 107 -2.01 -18.25 -7.04
C ALA A 107 -1.90 -17.40 -8.30
N HIS A 108 -0.68 -17.03 -8.68
CA HIS A 108 -0.45 -16.17 -9.84
C HIS A 108 0.84 -16.58 -10.56
N ASN A 109 0.77 -16.57 -11.90
CA ASN A 109 1.90 -16.72 -12.79
C ASN A 109 1.88 -15.56 -13.78
N SER A 110 2.80 -14.62 -13.57
CA SER A 110 2.91 -13.39 -14.34
C SER A 110 3.28 -13.64 -15.82
N LYS A 111 4.12 -14.66 -16.08
CA LYS A 111 4.61 -15.03 -17.42
C LYS A 111 3.52 -15.66 -18.27
N ASP A 112 2.80 -16.62 -17.71
CA ASP A 112 1.75 -17.35 -18.43
C ASP A 112 0.39 -16.66 -18.37
N LYS A 113 0.26 -15.62 -17.54
CA LYS A 113 -0.99 -14.89 -17.25
C LYS A 113 -2.07 -15.86 -16.76
N LEU A 114 -1.71 -16.66 -15.76
CA LEU A 114 -2.62 -17.56 -15.06
C LEU A 114 -2.81 -17.05 -13.64
N SER A 115 -4.07 -17.01 -13.19
CA SER A 115 -4.41 -16.60 -11.84
C SER A 115 -5.51 -17.48 -11.26
N ASN A 116 -5.44 -17.67 -9.94
CA ASN A 116 -6.49 -18.29 -9.13
C ASN A 116 -6.67 -17.47 -7.86
N LEU A 117 -7.92 -17.20 -7.53
CA LEU A 117 -8.36 -16.71 -6.24
C LEU A 117 -9.54 -17.59 -5.85
N SER A 118 -9.38 -18.43 -4.83
CA SER A 118 -10.49 -19.21 -4.30
C SER A 118 -10.69 -19.02 -2.80
N ILE A 119 -11.95 -19.18 -2.40
CA ILE A 119 -12.42 -19.08 -1.02
C ILE A 119 -13.18 -20.36 -0.72
N THR A 120 -12.75 -21.07 0.33
CA THR A 120 -13.41 -22.27 0.83
C THR A 120 -13.84 -22.04 2.28
N PRO A 121 -15.11 -21.65 2.51
CA PRO A 121 -15.64 -21.53 3.85
C PRO A 121 -15.96 -22.91 4.44
N THR A 122 -15.74 -23.02 5.75
CA THR A 122 -16.07 -24.17 6.58
C THR A 122 -16.92 -23.69 7.75
N ILE A 123 -18.04 -24.37 8.01
CA ILE A 123 -18.88 -24.14 9.18
C ILE A 123 -18.98 -25.45 9.95
N ALA A 124 -18.70 -25.45 11.25
CA ALA A 124 -18.76 -26.66 12.07
C ALA A 124 -17.94 -27.84 11.49
N ASP A 125 -16.72 -27.57 11.01
CA ASP A 125 -15.86 -28.51 10.25
C ASP A 125 -16.44 -29.01 8.90
N ASN A 126 -17.65 -28.61 8.51
CA ASN A 126 -18.26 -28.93 7.22
C ASN A 126 -17.86 -27.91 6.15
N LYS A 127 -17.15 -28.39 5.13
CA LYS A 127 -16.75 -27.58 3.97
C LYS A 127 -17.96 -27.28 3.10
N LEU A 128 -18.22 -26.00 2.85
CA LEU A 128 -19.32 -25.57 1.97
C LEU A 128 -18.98 -25.70 0.47
N GLY A 129 -17.71 -26.00 0.18
CA GLY A 129 -17.15 -26.10 -1.16
C GLY A 129 -16.36 -24.85 -1.58
N GLU A 130 -15.67 -24.96 -2.71
CA GLU A 130 -14.75 -23.94 -3.22
C GLU A 130 -15.47 -22.96 -4.15
N PHE A 131 -15.40 -21.66 -3.83
CA PHE A 131 -15.72 -20.57 -4.73
C PHE A 131 -14.43 -20.09 -5.37
N ALA A 132 -14.23 -20.29 -6.67
CA ALA A 132 -13.00 -19.92 -7.37
C ALA A 132 -13.27 -18.94 -8.51
N TRP A 133 -12.49 -17.87 -8.51
CA TRP A 133 -12.26 -16.98 -9.64
C TRP A 133 -10.88 -17.26 -10.20
N GLN A 134 -10.82 -17.69 -11.46
CA GLN A 134 -9.58 -18.01 -12.16
C GLN A 134 -9.48 -17.20 -13.44
N ALA A 135 -8.28 -17.06 -13.99
CA ALA A 135 -8.07 -16.36 -15.24
C ALA A 135 -6.93 -16.95 -16.05
N ASP A 136 -7.06 -16.86 -17.37
CA ASP A 136 -5.98 -17.09 -18.32
C ASP A 136 -5.81 -15.88 -19.27
N ARG A 137 -5.00 -16.04 -20.33
CA ARG A 137 -4.75 -14.98 -21.32
C ARG A 137 -6.01 -14.47 -22.03
N LYS A 138 -7.06 -15.29 -22.12
CA LYS A 138 -8.24 -15.04 -22.93
C LYS A 138 -9.49 -14.78 -22.09
N ASN A 139 -9.67 -15.49 -21.00
CA ASN A 139 -10.92 -15.47 -20.23
C ASN A 139 -10.69 -15.39 -18.72
N GLN A 140 -11.72 -14.89 -18.04
CA GLN A 140 -11.99 -15.13 -16.63
C GLN A 140 -12.88 -16.36 -16.50
N TYR A 141 -12.72 -17.13 -15.42
CA TYR A 141 -13.46 -18.34 -15.12
C TYR A 141 -14.00 -18.28 -13.69
N PHE A 142 -15.24 -18.70 -13.51
CA PHE A 142 -15.92 -18.73 -12.22
C PHE A 142 -16.48 -20.11 -11.97
N SER A 143 -16.18 -20.66 -10.80
CA SER A 143 -16.75 -21.92 -10.33
C SER A 143 -17.15 -21.76 -8.87
N ALA A 144 -18.27 -22.37 -8.49
CA ALA A 144 -18.75 -22.33 -7.13
C ALA A 144 -19.63 -23.57 -6.87
N PRO A 145 -19.83 -23.96 -5.60
CA PRO A 145 -20.68 -25.11 -5.27
C PRO A 145 -22.15 -24.89 -5.66
N VAL A 146 -22.56 -23.62 -5.80
CA VAL A 146 -23.89 -23.21 -6.26
C VAL A 146 -24.05 -23.25 -7.77
N LEU A 147 -22.96 -23.43 -8.53
CA LEU A 147 -22.96 -23.46 -9.99
C LEU A 147 -22.88 -24.90 -10.50
N ASN A 148 -23.73 -25.23 -11.48
CA ASN A 148 -23.71 -26.54 -12.12
C ASN A 148 -22.55 -26.71 -13.11
N ASP A 149 -22.05 -25.61 -13.68
CA ASP A 149 -20.98 -25.57 -14.66
C ASP A 149 -19.97 -24.46 -14.32
N VAL A 150 -18.75 -24.60 -14.84
CA VAL A 150 -17.80 -23.48 -14.86
C VAL A 150 -18.32 -22.43 -15.83
N LEU A 151 -18.33 -21.16 -15.40
CA LEU A 151 -18.72 -20.03 -16.22
C LEU A 151 -17.46 -19.30 -16.69
N SER A 152 -17.48 -18.75 -17.90
CA SER A 152 -16.37 -17.95 -18.44
C SER A 152 -16.82 -16.60 -18.99
N ILE A 153 -15.92 -15.63 -18.96
CA ILE A 153 -16.11 -14.31 -19.58
C ILE A 153 -14.83 -13.95 -20.34
N PRO A 154 -14.90 -13.64 -21.65
CA PRO A 154 -13.74 -13.11 -22.38
C PRO A 154 -13.19 -11.84 -21.73
N ASN A 155 -11.87 -11.71 -21.69
CA ASN A 155 -11.20 -10.60 -21.00
C ASN A 155 -11.61 -9.23 -21.56
N ASP A 156 -11.96 -9.13 -22.84
CA ASP A 156 -12.42 -7.91 -23.51
C ASP A 156 -13.94 -7.65 -23.34
N LYS A 157 -14.65 -8.51 -22.60
CA LYS A 157 -16.10 -8.46 -22.39
C LYS A 157 -16.53 -8.39 -20.92
N ILE A 158 -15.59 -8.29 -19.98
CA ILE A 158 -15.87 -8.32 -18.53
C ILE A 158 -16.88 -7.23 -18.14
N LYS A 159 -16.61 -5.98 -18.52
CA LYS A 159 -17.45 -4.82 -18.22
C LYS A 159 -18.86 -4.97 -18.80
N ASP A 160 -18.95 -5.22 -20.11
CA ASP A 160 -20.23 -5.39 -20.81
C ASP A 160 -21.07 -6.52 -20.20
N THR A 161 -20.42 -7.62 -19.81
CA THR A 161 -21.09 -8.77 -19.18
C THR A 161 -21.60 -8.41 -17.79
N PHE A 162 -20.83 -7.65 -16.99
CA PHE A 162 -21.27 -7.23 -15.67
C PHE A 162 -22.45 -6.26 -15.74
N GLU A 163 -22.43 -5.27 -16.63
CA GLU A 163 -23.55 -4.34 -16.86
C GLU A 163 -24.83 -5.10 -17.26
N LYS A 164 -24.68 -6.13 -18.10
CA LYS A 164 -25.80 -7.00 -18.48
C LYS A 164 -26.35 -7.78 -17.29
N LEU A 165 -25.49 -8.35 -16.44
CA LEU A 165 -25.89 -9.15 -15.28
C LEU A 165 -26.57 -8.31 -14.20
N THR A 166 -26.12 -7.06 -13.98
CA THR A 166 -26.70 -6.17 -12.98
C THR A 166 -27.93 -5.42 -13.48
N GLY A 167 -28.08 -5.27 -14.80
CA GLY A 167 -29.08 -4.40 -15.40
C GLY A 167 -28.85 -2.92 -15.13
N ASP A 168 -27.68 -2.57 -14.58
CA ASP A 168 -27.32 -1.21 -14.18
C ASP A 168 -25.94 -0.83 -14.76
N PRO A 169 -25.90 0.00 -15.80
CA PRO A 169 -24.65 0.49 -16.40
C PRO A 169 -23.78 1.30 -15.44
N THR A 170 -24.35 1.82 -14.34
CA THR A 170 -23.60 2.60 -13.36
C THR A 170 -22.81 1.72 -12.38
N SER A 171 -23.13 0.42 -12.31
CA SER A 171 -22.48 -0.54 -11.40
C SER A 171 -20.96 -0.71 -11.62
N VAL A 172 -20.47 -0.37 -12.82
CA VAL A 172 -19.05 -0.41 -13.21
C VAL A 172 -18.62 0.91 -13.86
N GLU A 173 -19.28 2.01 -13.52
CA GLU A 173 -18.94 3.33 -14.05
C GLU A 173 -17.49 3.70 -13.69
N GLY A 174 -16.70 4.04 -14.72
CA GLY A 174 -15.27 4.32 -14.61
C GLY A 174 -14.36 3.08 -14.63
N MET A 175 -14.88 1.88 -14.43
CA MET A 175 -14.07 0.66 -14.50
C MET A 175 -13.79 0.26 -15.95
N THR A 176 -12.67 -0.40 -16.19
CA THR A 176 -12.29 -0.98 -17.48
C THR A 176 -12.21 -2.50 -17.38
N ASN A 177 -12.20 -3.18 -18.53
CA ASN A 177 -11.92 -4.61 -18.57
C ASN A 177 -10.57 -4.95 -17.90
N ASP A 178 -9.55 -4.12 -18.11
CA ASP A 178 -8.24 -4.33 -17.50
C ASP A 178 -8.27 -4.19 -15.99
N SER A 179 -9.03 -3.25 -15.43
CA SER A 179 -9.16 -3.09 -13.98
C SER A 179 -9.93 -4.24 -13.32
N LEU A 180 -10.80 -4.92 -14.08
CA LEU A 180 -11.61 -6.03 -13.61
C LEU A 180 -10.98 -7.41 -13.89
N ASN A 181 -9.81 -7.45 -14.55
CA ASN A 181 -9.13 -8.70 -14.90
C ASN A 181 -8.29 -9.23 -13.73
N LEU A 182 -8.52 -10.48 -13.30
CA LEU A 182 -7.81 -11.07 -12.17
C LEU A 182 -6.28 -11.12 -12.36
N ASN A 183 -5.80 -11.35 -13.60
CA ASN A 183 -4.37 -11.35 -13.88
C ASN A 183 -3.73 -9.97 -13.62
N ASN A 184 -4.48 -8.90 -13.84
CA ASN A 184 -4.01 -7.54 -13.56
C ASN A 184 -4.16 -7.19 -12.08
N LEU A 185 -5.20 -7.70 -11.40
CA LEU A 185 -5.39 -7.50 -9.96
C LEU A 185 -4.26 -8.17 -9.16
N LEU A 186 -3.98 -9.45 -9.41
CA LEU A 186 -2.93 -10.19 -8.70
C LEU A 186 -1.52 -9.83 -9.16
N GLY A 187 -1.35 -9.49 -10.45
CA GLY A 187 -0.08 -8.98 -10.97
C GLY A 187 0.18 -7.50 -10.65
N GLY A 188 -0.86 -6.76 -10.22
CA GLY A 188 -0.78 -5.35 -9.86
C GLY A 188 -0.56 -5.10 -8.36
N ALA A 189 -0.88 -6.08 -7.51
CA ALA A 189 -0.61 -6.06 -6.08
C ALA A 189 0.89 -6.15 -5.73
N GLN A 190 1.77 -6.30 -6.73
CA GLN A 190 3.17 -6.64 -6.57
C GLN A 190 4.13 -5.60 -7.20
N LEU A 191 4.03 -4.33 -6.82
CA LEU A 191 5.07 -3.36 -7.19
C LEU A 191 6.37 -3.70 -6.45
N SER A 192 7.48 -3.87 -7.18
CA SER A 192 8.77 -4.14 -6.56
C SER A 192 9.38 -2.88 -5.94
N GLN A 193 10.20 -3.06 -4.91
CA GLN A 193 11.05 -1.97 -4.45
C GLN A 193 11.89 -1.42 -5.61
N GLU A 194 12.34 -2.28 -6.53
CA GLU A 194 13.12 -1.87 -7.70
C GLU A 194 12.30 -1.00 -8.68
N ASP A 195 11.05 -1.35 -8.96
CA ASP A 195 10.16 -0.57 -9.83
C ASP A 195 9.84 0.77 -9.21
N MET A 196 9.57 0.79 -7.90
CA MET A 196 9.36 2.04 -7.16
C MET A 196 10.64 2.89 -7.19
N ASN A 197 11.81 2.29 -6.98
CA ASN A 197 13.10 2.97 -7.05
C ASN A 197 13.38 3.54 -8.44
N LYS A 198 13.02 2.83 -9.52
CA LYS A 198 13.14 3.33 -10.90
C LYS A 198 12.24 4.53 -11.15
N ILE A 199 10.98 4.49 -10.69
CA ILE A 199 10.06 5.62 -10.77
C ILE A 199 10.65 6.80 -10.01
N ILE A 200 11.00 6.60 -8.74
CA ILE A 200 11.60 7.61 -7.88
C ILE A 200 12.85 8.22 -8.52
N GLU A 201 13.80 7.42 -9.00
CA GLU A 201 15.02 7.89 -9.65
C GLU A 201 14.72 8.76 -10.88
N ARG A 202 13.78 8.32 -11.72
CA ARG A 202 13.38 9.03 -12.94
C ARG A 202 12.79 10.41 -12.64
N TYR A 203 11.95 10.51 -11.60
CA TYR A 203 11.28 11.74 -11.22
C TYR A 203 12.17 12.67 -10.41
N SER A 204 12.99 12.15 -9.51
CA SER A 204 14.02 12.92 -8.81
C SER A 204 15.08 13.45 -9.78
N LYS A 205 15.43 12.69 -10.84
CA LYS A 205 16.30 13.19 -11.91
C LYS A 205 15.63 14.33 -12.67
N THR A 206 14.35 14.16 -13.01
CA THR A 206 13.55 15.20 -13.66
C THR A 206 13.52 16.48 -12.80
N PHE A 207 13.39 16.35 -11.48
CA PHE A 207 13.48 17.46 -10.55
C PHE A 207 14.87 18.11 -10.58
N ALA A 208 15.93 17.32 -10.43
CA ALA A 208 17.32 17.78 -10.42
C ALA A 208 17.73 18.50 -11.71
N ASP A 209 17.23 18.05 -12.87
CA ASP A 209 17.47 18.65 -14.18
C ASP A 209 16.77 20.02 -14.34
N ASN A 210 15.72 20.28 -13.56
CA ASN A 210 14.91 21.50 -13.68
C ASN A 210 15.22 22.59 -12.65
N VAL A 211 16.08 22.29 -11.67
CA VAL A 211 16.61 23.27 -10.70
C VAL A 211 18.01 23.74 -11.08
N GLU A 212 18.34 24.98 -10.74
CA GLU A 212 19.58 25.67 -11.11
C GLU A 212 20.51 25.80 -9.89
N ASP A 213 21.83 25.89 -10.10
CA ASP A 213 22.81 25.93 -9.00
C ASP A 213 22.62 27.15 -8.07
N ASP A 214 22.17 28.28 -8.59
CA ASP A 214 21.96 29.53 -7.85
C ASP A 214 20.75 29.48 -6.90
N GLN A 215 19.87 28.50 -7.08
CA GLN A 215 18.77 28.20 -6.17
C GLN A 215 19.23 27.50 -4.89
N PHE A 216 20.50 27.09 -4.82
CA PHE A 216 21.09 26.39 -3.68
C PHE A 216 22.11 27.25 -2.95
N LYS A 217 22.07 27.18 -1.63
CA LYS A 217 23.03 27.82 -0.74
C LYS A 217 23.61 26.79 0.22
N LYS A 218 24.88 26.97 0.53
CA LYS A 218 25.64 26.17 1.49
C LYS A 218 26.17 27.07 2.58
N ASP A 219 25.80 26.76 3.81
CA ASP A 219 26.18 27.46 5.03
C ASP A 219 26.58 26.44 6.12
N LYS A 220 26.96 26.94 7.30
CA LYS A 220 27.10 26.13 8.52
C LYS A 220 26.28 26.76 9.62
N GLU A 221 25.58 25.94 10.38
CA GLU A 221 24.73 26.42 11.47
C GLU A 221 24.78 25.44 12.64
N LYS A 222 24.83 26.01 13.86
CA LYS A 222 24.66 25.25 15.08
C LYS A 222 23.18 24.99 15.29
N VAL A 223 22.78 23.72 15.20
CA VAL A 223 21.38 23.29 15.25
C VAL A 223 21.19 22.17 16.27
N LYS A 224 20.03 22.15 16.91
CA LYS A 224 19.63 21.07 17.81
C LYS A 224 19.05 19.91 17.00
N ILE A 225 19.63 18.73 17.16
CA ILE A 225 19.20 17.44 16.61
C ILE A 225 18.80 16.56 17.80
N PHE A 226 17.50 16.29 17.95
CA PHE A 226 16.96 15.66 19.17
C PHE A 226 17.46 16.37 20.43
N ASP A 227 18.26 15.71 21.28
CA ASP A 227 18.76 16.25 22.55
C ASP A 227 20.17 16.86 22.44
N GLU A 228 20.80 16.83 21.26
CA GLU A 228 22.18 17.25 21.04
C GLU A 228 22.26 18.51 20.18
N GLU A 229 23.13 19.45 20.55
CA GLU A 229 23.49 20.57 19.66
C GLU A 229 24.70 20.19 18.81
N LYS A 230 24.56 20.27 17.48
CA LYS A 230 25.62 19.98 16.52
C LYS A 230 25.84 21.16 15.59
N ASN A 231 27.10 21.39 15.20
CA ASN A 231 27.43 22.34 14.14
C ASN A 231 27.44 21.59 12.81
N LEU A 232 26.37 21.74 12.03
CA LEU A 232 26.14 20.95 10.83
C LEU A 232 26.23 21.79 9.56
N GLU A 233 26.48 21.11 8.45
CA GLU A 233 26.37 21.72 7.13
C GLU A 233 24.89 21.99 6.85
N LYS A 234 24.57 23.22 6.47
CA LYS A 234 23.23 23.66 6.11
C LYS A 234 23.16 23.84 4.60
N LEU A 235 22.25 23.13 3.97
CA LEU A 235 21.99 23.25 2.53
C LEU A 235 20.55 23.73 2.34
N THR A 236 20.39 24.86 1.67
CA THR A 236 19.07 25.46 1.43
C THR A 236 18.80 25.55 -0.06
N MET A 237 17.71 24.93 -0.50
CA MET A 237 17.11 25.11 -1.82
C MET A 237 15.97 26.12 -1.73
N THR A 238 15.94 27.09 -2.64
CA THR A 238 14.84 28.06 -2.77
C THR A 238 14.26 28.01 -4.17
N LEU A 239 13.00 27.59 -4.29
CA LEU A 239 12.23 27.64 -5.53
C LEU A 239 11.25 28.80 -5.46
N GLN A 240 11.35 29.72 -6.41
CA GLN A 240 10.33 30.74 -6.59
C GLN A 240 9.09 30.13 -7.27
N PRO A 241 7.92 30.78 -7.21
CA PRO A 241 6.70 30.27 -7.84
C PRO A 241 6.86 29.86 -9.32
N LYS A 242 7.67 30.61 -10.08
CA LYS A 242 8.01 30.28 -11.48
C LYS A 242 8.77 28.95 -11.61
N ASP A 243 9.66 28.66 -10.66
CA ASP A 243 10.51 27.48 -10.65
C ASP A 243 9.67 26.26 -10.27
N THR A 244 8.82 26.41 -9.25
CA THR A 244 7.83 25.41 -8.86
C THR A 244 6.92 25.04 -10.03
N LYS A 245 6.38 26.04 -10.76
CA LYS A 245 5.57 25.80 -11.97
C LYS A 245 6.35 25.01 -13.03
N LYS A 246 7.58 25.44 -13.34
CA LYS A 246 8.45 24.78 -14.33
C LYS A 246 8.65 23.30 -14.01
N ILE A 247 8.97 22.99 -12.75
CA ILE A 247 9.20 21.62 -12.30
C ILE A 247 7.92 20.78 -12.39
N ILE A 248 6.77 21.31 -11.94
CA ILE A 248 5.48 20.60 -12.04
C ILE A 248 5.16 20.25 -13.50
N VAL A 249 5.32 21.22 -14.41
CA VAL A 249 5.09 20.99 -15.84
C VAL A 249 6.01 19.89 -16.35
N ALA A 250 7.31 19.93 -16.02
CA ALA A 250 8.27 18.92 -16.45
C ALA A 250 7.93 17.52 -15.92
N MET A 251 7.48 17.41 -14.67
CA MET A 251 7.05 16.13 -14.09
C MET A 251 5.80 15.57 -14.77
N LEU A 252 4.78 16.41 -15.01
CA LEU A 252 3.57 16.00 -15.70
C LEU A 252 3.83 15.65 -17.17
N GLU A 253 4.78 16.34 -17.83
CA GLU A 253 5.23 15.96 -19.17
C GLU A 253 5.96 14.62 -19.16
N LYS A 254 6.84 14.39 -18.17
CA LYS A 254 7.52 13.11 -17.98
C LYS A 254 6.55 11.94 -17.78
N ALA A 255 5.46 12.19 -17.06
CA ALA A 255 4.41 11.22 -16.77
C ALA A 255 3.64 10.74 -18.01
N LYS A 256 3.65 11.50 -19.11
CA LYS A 256 2.92 11.11 -20.34
C LYS A 256 3.50 9.87 -20.98
N ASP A 257 4.83 9.78 -20.96
CA ASP A 257 5.56 8.71 -21.62
C ASP A 257 6.00 7.61 -20.64
N ASP A 258 5.64 7.75 -19.36
CA ASP A 258 6.01 6.79 -18.31
C ASP A 258 4.99 5.65 -18.22
N LYS A 259 5.32 4.55 -18.91
CA LYS A 259 4.51 3.33 -18.92
C LYS A 259 4.42 2.67 -17.54
N GLU A 260 5.48 2.74 -16.73
CA GLU A 260 5.52 2.13 -15.39
C GLU A 260 4.59 2.90 -14.46
N LEU A 261 4.66 4.24 -14.47
CA LEU A 261 3.73 5.08 -13.70
C LEU A 261 2.28 4.91 -14.16
N LYS A 262 2.06 4.84 -15.49
CA LYS A 262 0.72 4.60 -16.04
C LYS A 262 0.16 3.25 -15.61
N ASP A 263 0.97 2.20 -15.65
CA ASP A 263 0.57 0.86 -15.23
C ASP A 263 0.24 0.85 -13.73
N LEU A 264 1.09 1.45 -12.90
CA LEU A 264 0.86 1.64 -11.46
C LEU A 264 -0.46 2.37 -11.17
N PHE A 265 -0.69 3.48 -11.87
CA PHE A 265 -1.91 4.25 -11.70
C PHE A 265 -3.14 3.47 -12.18
N THR A 266 -3.05 2.77 -13.31
CA THR A 266 -4.16 1.97 -13.85
C THR A 266 -4.51 0.81 -12.91
N LYS A 267 -3.51 0.23 -12.23
CA LYS A 267 -3.69 -0.84 -11.24
C LYS A 267 -4.35 -0.35 -9.94
N GLN A 268 -4.03 0.86 -9.48
CA GLN A 268 -4.50 1.39 -8.19
C GLN A 268 -5.73 2.30 -8.27
N ALA A 269 -5.86 3.09 -9.34
CA ALA A 269 -6.94 4.05 -9.52
C ALA A 269 -7.99 3.50 -10.49
N GLN A 270 -8.71 2.46 -10.03
CA GLN A 270 -9.90 1.99 -10.75
C GLN A 270 -10.87 3.16 -10.94
N GLY A 271 -11.37 3.37 -12.16
CA GLY A 271 -12.28 4.50 -12.41
C GLY A 271 -11.73 5.61 -13.29
N VAL A 272 -10.40 5.77 -13.37
CA VAL A 272 -9.78 6.99 -13.88
C VAL A 272 -8.97 6.71 -15.14
N ASP A 273 -9.36 7.36 -16.23
CA ASP A 273 -8.57 7.44 -17.45
C ASP A 273 -7.31 8.27 -17.19
N TYR A 274 -6.19 7.59 -16.97
CA TYR A 274 -4.89 8.20 -16.65
C TYR A 274 -4.49 9.26 -17.67
N ASP A 275 -4.62 8.97 -18.97
CA ASP A 275 -4.20 9.87 -20.03
C ASP A 275 -5.04 11.15 -19.99
N LYS A 276 -6.37 11.03 -19.89
CA LYS A 276 -7.27 12.19 -19.76
C LYS A 276 -7.01 12.98 -18.49
N ALA A 277 -6.80 12.30 -17.36
CA ALA A 277 -6.53 12.94 -16.07
C ALA A 277 -5.22 13.75 -16.13
N LEU A 278 -4.18 13.16 -16.72
CA LEU A 278 -2.87 13.78 -16.88
C LEU A 278 -2.91 14.95 -17.88
N GLU A 279 -3.58 14.79 -19.01
CA GLU A 279 -3.77 15.88 -19.98
C GLU A 279 -4.50 17.08 -19.36
N LYS A 280 -5.55 16.81 -18.59
CA LYS A 280 -6.29 17.84 -17.86
C LYS A 280 -5.39 18.52 -16.82
N ALA A 281 -4.64 17.75 -16.02
CA ALA A 281 -3.71 18.27 -15.04
C ALA A 281 -2.68 19.21 -15.68
N LEU A 282 -2.07 18.76 -16.78
CA LEU A 282 -1.05 19.52 -17.49
C LEU A 282 -1.63 20.82 -18.07
N LYS A 283 -2.83 20.78 -18.63
CA LYS A 283 -3.51 21.96 -19.13
C LYS A 283 -3.79 22.96 -18.00
N GLU A 284 -4.35 22.49 -16.89
CA GLU A 284 -4.64 23.34 -15.73
C GLU A 284 -3.37 24.02 -15.19
N VAL A 285 -2.28 23.28 -15.02
CA VAL A 285 -1.00 23.83 -14.56
C VAL A 285 -0.43 24.85 -15.56
N LYS A 286 -0.48 24.57 -16.86
CA LYS A 286 0.04 25.49 -17.89
C LYS A 286 -0.73 26.80 -17.94
N ASP A 287 -2.06 26.73 -17.83
CA ASP A 287 -2.97 27.88 -17.87
C ASP A 287 -2.90 28.73 -16.58
N GLN A 288 -2.49 28.14 -15.46
CA GLN A 288 -2.41 28.82 -14.17
C GLN A 288 -1.27 29.84 -14.10
N LYS A 289 -1.49 30.98 -13.43
CA LYS A 289 -0.47 32.04 -13.28
C LYS A 289 0.64 31.58 -12.33
N GLU A 290 1.89 31.95 -12.63
CA GLU A 290 3.06 31.64 -11.78
C GLU A 290 2.83 32.03 -10.32
N SER A 291 2.21 33.18 -10.06
CA SER A 291 1.96 33.68 -8.69
C SER A 291 1.02 32.83 -7.84
N GLU A 292 0.38 31.81 -8.43
CA GLU A 292 -0.50 30.88 -7.73
C GLU A 292 0.25 29.60 -7.28
N PHE A 293 1.48 29.41 -7.75
CA PHE A 293 2.35 28.34 -7.28
C PHE A 293 3.07 28.77 -6.00
N PRO A 294 3.34 27.85 -5.07
CA PRO A 294 4.02 28.19 -3.84
C PRO A 294 5.49 28.51 -4.11
N LYS A 295 6.03 29.46 -3.34
CA LYS A 295 7.46 29.52 -3.07
C LYS A 295 7.81 28.36 -2.14
N VAL A 296 8.86 27.61 -2.45
CA VAL A 296 9.33 26.49 -1.62
C VAL A 296 10.73 26.80 -1.11
N ILE A 297 10.93 26.70 0.20
CA ILE A 297 12.24 26.75 0.83
C ILE A 297 12.46 25.40 1.52
N SER A 298 13.41 24.61 1.04
CA SER A 298 13.82 23.36 1.68
C SER A 298 15.21 23.53 2.27
N THR A 299 15.32 23.40 3.58
CA THR A 299 16.59 23.47 4.30
C THR A 299 16.87 22.12 4.94
N ILE A 300 18.03 21.55 4.63
CA ILE A 300 18.53 20.31 5.25
C ILE A 300 19.79 20.60 6.05
N PHE A 301 19.94 19.91 7.17
CA PHE A 301 21.13 19.93 8.00
C PHE A 301 21.77 18.55 7.95
N VAL A 302 23.02 18.51 7.53
CA VAL A 302 23.71 17.28 7.13
C VAL A 302 24.86 16.99 8.09
N ASP A 303 24.92 15.74 8.56
CA ASP A 303 26.04 15.17 9.31
C ASP A 303 26.69 14.09 8.42
N GLY A 304 27.93 14.36 7.97
CA GLY A 304 28.54 13.59 6.89
C GLY A 304 27.76 13.71 5.58
N LYS A 305 27.02 12.67 5.21
CA LYS A 305 26.12 12.65 4.04
C LYS A 305 24.65 12.42 4.41
N GLN A 306 24.33 12.28 5.69
CA GLN A 306 22.97 11.98 6.16
C GLN A 306 22.26 13.26 6.57
N ILE A 307 21.00 13.40 6.15
CA ILE A 307 20.11 14.48 6.56
C ILE A 307 19.62 14.18 7.97
N MET A 308 20.09 14.96 8.94
CA MET A 308 19.70 14.84 10.34
C MET A 308 18.44 15.66 10.66
N LYS A 309 18.25 16.77 9.93
CA LYS A 309 17.09 17.65 10.05
C LYS A 309 16.68 18.21 8.70
N ARG A 310 15.37 18.30 8.46
CA ARG A 310 14.77 18.98 7.32
C ARG A 310 13.76 20.01 7.81
N ASN A 311 13.73 21.17 7.17
CA ASN A 311 12.67 22.15 7.27
C ASN A 311 12.22 22.51 5.85
N VAL A 312 10.96 22.27 5.53
CA VAL A 312 10.33 22.69 4.27
C VAL A 312 9.28 23.72 4.58
N VAL A 313 9.35 24.88 3.95
CA VAL A 313 8.33 25.93 4.04
C VAL A 313 7.78 26.16 2.65
N MET A 314 6.47 26.00 2.49
CA MET A 314 5.74 26.29 1.28
C MET A 314 4.80 27.47 1.53
N THR A 315 5.00 28.56 0.80
CA THR A 315 4.21 29.78 0.97
C THR A 315 3.51 30.11 -0.34
N SER A 316 2.19 30.15 -0.31
CA SER A 316 1.33 30.69 -1.37
C SER A 316 0.73 32.04 -0.93
N LYS A 317 -0.11 32.66 -1.76
CA LYS A 317 -0.78 33.93 -1.38
C LYS A 317 -1.71 33.79 -0.18
N GLU A 318 -2.32 32.62 0.00
CA GLU A 318 -3.39 32.39 0.98
C GLU A 318 -2.91 31.51 2.15
N GLU A 319 -1.88 30.68 1.93
CA GLU A 319 -1.51 29.59 2.83
C GLU A 319 0.01 29.53 3.05
N GLU A 320 0.39 29.10 4.25
CA GLU A 320 1.75 28.68 4.57
C GLU A 320 1.67 27.30 5.20
N VAL A 321 2.46 26.38 4.67
CA VAL A 321 2.61 25.01 5.18
C VAL A 321 4.06 24.79 5.53
N LYS A 322 4.35 24.22 6.69
CA LYS A 322 5.70 23.84 7.10
C LYS A 322 5.76 22.37 7.44
N LEU A 323 6.89 21.77 7.09
CA LEU A 323 7.26 20.42 7.48
C LEU A 323 8.63 20.48 8.15
N ASP A 324 8.70 20.12 9.41
CA ASP A 324 9.94 19.90 10.13
C ASP A 324 10.14 18.40 10.32
N ALA A 325 11.31 17.87 9.98
CA ALA A 325 11.66 16.47 10.22
C ALA A 325 13.03 16.37 10.88
N LEU A 326 13.15 15.49 11.86
CA LEU A 326 14.40 15.01 12.42
C LEU A 326 14.47 13.52 12.16
N THR A 327 15.61 13.07 11.64
CA THR A 327 15.84 11.66 11.35
C THR A 327 17.23 11.29 11.80
N LYS A 328 17.35 10.14 12.45
CA LYS A 328 18.63 9.47 12.69
C LYS A 328 18.46 8.01 12.34
N VAL A 329 19.27 7.53 11.42
CA VAL A 329 19.34 6.12 11.02
C VAL A 329 20.75 5.62 11.28
N ASP A 330 20.87 4.66 12.18
CA ASP A 330 22.05 3.85 12.45
C ASP A 330 21.60 2.37 12.56
N ASP A 331 22.07 1.61 13.55
CA ASP A 331 21.46 0.32 13.90
C ASP A 331 20.03 0.47 14.46
N ASN A 332 19.65 1.70 14.80
CA ASN A 332 18.34 2.13 15.26
C ASN A 332 17.76 3.16 14.28
N LEU A 333 16.45 3.37 14.36
CA LEU A 333 15.76 4.45 13.66
C LEU A 333 15.14 5.38 14.70
N LYS A 334 15.34 6.69 14.57
CA LYS A 334 14.59 7.70 15.32
C LYS A 334 14.06 8.74 14.36
N ILE A 335 12.76 9.02 14.44
CA ILE A 335 12.06 9.95 13.56
C ILE A 335 11.15 10.89 14.36
N GLU A 336 11.20 12.18 14.04
CA GLU A 336 10.21 13.16 14.47
C GLU A 336 9.83 14.01 13.25
N VAL A 337 8.59 13.94 12.79
CA VAL A 337 8.04 14.77 11.71
C VAL A 337 6.91 15.62 12.27
N LYS A 338 6.89 16.91 11.96
CA LYS A 338 5.85 17.86 12.36
C LYS A 338 5.39 18.62 11.13
N GLY A 339 4.11 18.54 10.83
CA GLY A 339 3.43 19.30 9.79
C GLY A 339 2.59 20.39 10.42
N SER A 340 2.73 21.62 9.94
CA SER A 340 1.95 22.76 10.38
C SER A 340 1.40 23.54 9.20
N ALA A 341 0.25 24.18 9.40
CA ALA A 341 -0.33 25.14 8.48
C ALA A 341 -0.71 26.41 9.25
N LYS A 342 -0.92 27.51 8.52
CA LYS A 342 -1.27 28.82 9.10
C LYS A 342 -2.38 28.77 10.16
N ASP A 343 -3.43 27.99 9.90
CA ASP A 343 -4.59 27.85 10.81
C ASP A 343 -4.54 26.57 11.65
N ALA A 344 -3.46 25.77 11.54
CA ALA A 344 -3.26 24.51 12.27
C ALA A 344 -1.76 24.32 12.59
N PRO A 345 -1.23 24.98 13.62
CA PRO A 345 0.21 25.00 13.91
C PRO A 345 0.81 23.64 14.28
N ASP A 346 -0.02 22.66 14.66
CA ASP A 346 0.39 21.28 14.95
C ASP A 346 -0.44 20.26 14.13
N ALA A 347 -0.83 20.60 12.90
CA ALA A 347 -1.77 19.82 12.09
C ALA A 347 -1.46 18.30 12.04
N PHE A 348 -0.17 17.96 12.04
CA PHE A 348 0.33 16.59 12.03
C PHE A 348 1.62 16.46 12.84
N MET A 349 1.77 15.37 13.58
CA MET A 349 3.04 14.97 14.18
C MET A 349 3.21 13.47 14.11
N LEU A 350 4.37 12.99 13.65
CA LEU A 350 4.82 11.61 13.76
C LEU A 350 6.07 11.62 14.64
N THR A 351 6.09 10.85 15.71
CA THR A 351 7.28 10.60 16.51
C THR A 351 7.47 9.12 16.65
N GLY A 352 8.69 8.63 16.57
CA GLY A 352 8.94 7.25 16.93
C GLY A 352 10.39 6.86 16.94
N ASP A 353 10.63 5.73 17.57
CA ASP A 353 11.91 5.07 17.61
C ASP A 353 11.77 3.57 17.35
N SER A 354 12.81 3.01 16.77
CA SER A 354 13.02 1.60 16.61
C SER A 354 14.42 1.29 17.09
N THR A 355 14.51 0.57 18.20
CA THR A 355 15.77 0.30 18.88
C THR A 355 16.15 -1.16 18.72
N LYS A 356 17.39 -1.41 18.29
CA LYS A 356 17.97 -2.74 18.16
C LYS A 356 18.84 -3.06 19.37
N LYS A 357 18.66 -4.25 19.92
CA LYS A 357 19.57 -4.86 20.89
C LYS A 357 19.72 -6.34 20.59
N ASP A 358 20.90 -6.72 20.15
CA ASP A 358 21.19 -8.06 19.61
C ASP A 358 20.20 -8.38 18.48
N GLU A 359 19.47 -9.50 18.58
CA GLU A 359 18.44 -9.90 17.62
C GLU A 359 17.03 -9.37 17.96
N ASN A 360 16.91 -8.46 18.91
CA ASN A 360 15.61 -7.90 19.34
C ASN A 360 15.47 -6.47 18.83
N TYR A 361 14.29 -6.15 18.31
CA TYR A 361 13.88 -4.80 17.95
C TYR A 361 12.70 -4.37 18.82
N LYS A 362 12.72 -3.14 19.29
CA LYS A 362 11.58 -2.51 19.95
C LYS A 362 11.19 -1.26 19.18
N ASP A 363 9.95 -1.24 18.72
CA ASP A 363 9.33 -0.14 18.00
C ASP A 363 8.35 0.59 18.91
N ASP A 364 8.38 1.92 18.85
CA ASP A 364 7.41 2.80 19.51
C ASP A 364 7.18 3.99 18.58
N TYR A 365 6.00 4.06 17.97
CA TYR A 365 5.62 5.08 17.02
C TYR A 365 4.28 5.69 17.42
N LYS A 366 4.15 6.99 17.18
CA LYS A 366 2.98 7.77 17.52
C LYS A 366 2.69 8.79 16.44
N ILE A 367 1.46 8.79 15.96
CA ILE A 367 0.93 9.78 15.02
C ILE A 367 -0.13 10.60 15.77
N VAL A 368 -0.03 11.93 15.68
CA VAL A 368 -1.01 12.87 16.19
C VAL A 368 -1.51 13.71 15.03
N ILE A 369 -2.83 13.80 14.88
CA ILE A 369 -3.51 14.61 13.86
C ILE A 369 -4.36 15.65 14.59
N ASN A 370 -4.10 16.93 14.32
CA ASN A 370 -4.79 18.06 14.95
C ASN A 370 -5.51 18.89 13.89
N GLN A 371 -6.65 18.39 13.39
CA GLN A 371 -7.51 19.16 12.47
C GLN A 371 -8.80 19.64 13.15
N ASP A 372 -9.39 18.81 14.03
CA ASP A 372 -10.63 19.12 14.78
C ASP A 372 -10.58 18.48 16.18
N GLY A 373 -9.51 18.81 16.93
CA GLY A 373 -9.13 18.12 18.17
C GLY A 373 -8.05 17.07 17.96
N ALA A 374 -7.21 16.86 18.98
CA ALA A 374 -6.09 15.94 18.90
C ALA A 374 -6.56 14.49 18.83
N ARG A 375 -6.21 13.81 17.74
CA ARG A 375 -6.39 12.36 17.59
C ARG A 375 -5.04 11.70 17.52
N GLU A 376 -4.87 10.65 18.30
CA GLU A 376 -3.63 9.90 18.39
C GLU A 376 -3.81 8.46 17.90
N ILE A 377 -2.80 7.98 17.19
CA ILE A 377 -2.59 6.58 16.87
C ILE A 377 -1.22 6.22 17.44
N SER A 378 -1.13 5.19 18.27
CA SER A 378 0.16 4.66 18.72
C SER A 378 0.35 3.22 18.25
N PHE A 379 1.60 2.87 17.97
CA PHE A 379 2.04 1.55 17.54
C PHE A 379 3.25 1.18 18.36
N VAL A 380 3.17 0.07 19.09
CA VAL A 380 4.30 -0.51 19.80
C VAL A 380 4.49 -1.93 19.30
N ASN A 381 5.74 -2.33 19.06
CA ASN A 381 6.07 -3.69 18.67
C ASN A 381 7.37 -4.15 19.33
N ASN A 382 7.40 -5.41 19.75
CA ASN A 382 8.64 -6.10 20.09
C ASN A 382 8.83 -7.21 19.06
N SER A 383 9.89 -7.10 18.28
CA SER A 383 10.29 -8.08 17.27
C SER A 383 11.52 -8.83 17.75
N LYS A 384 11.60 -10.12 17.46
CA LYS A 384 12.80 -10.92 17.64
C LYS A 384 13.06 -11.69 16.37
N THR A 385 14.31 -11.66 15.91
CA THR A 385 14.78 -12.44 14.78
C THR A 385 15.66 -13.59 15.28
N ASP A 386 15.61 -14.75 14.60
CA ASP A 386 16.48 -15.90 14.85
C ASP A 386 16.64 -16.66 13.54
N GLY A 387 17.66 -16.29 12.75
CA GLY A 387 17.89 -16.84 11.42
C GLY A 387 16.73 -16.56 10.46
N ASP A 388 16.01 -17.61 10.06
CA ASP A 388 14.85 -17.54 9.16
C ASP A 388 13.54 -17.20 9.87
N LYS A 389 13.54 -17.13 11.21
CA LYS A 389 12.36 -16.88 12.02
C LYS A 389 12.30 -15.45 12.51
N ARG A 390 11.09 -14.89 12.52
CA ARG A 390 10.77 -13.61 13.16
C ARG A 390 9.50 -13.76 13.99
N THR A 391 9.51 -13.22 15.19
CA THR A 391 8.32 -13.15 16.05
C THR A 391 8.05 -11.70 16.40
N ASP A 392 6.85 -11.21 16.13
CA ASP A 392 6.40 -9.87 16.46
C ASP A 392 5.28 -9.94 17.51
N LYS A 393 5.30 -9.01 18.46
CA LYS A 393 4.22 -8.82 19.45
C LYS A 393 4.03 -7.35 19.70
N GLY A 394 2.84 -6.85 19.39
CA GLY A 394 2.58 -5.42 19.45
C GLY A 394 1.14 -5.04 19.74
N THR A 395 0.94 -3.73 19.81
CA THR A 395 -0.36 -3.10 20.05
C THR A 395 -0.47 -1.87 19.16
N ILE A 396 -1.63 -1.71 18.53
CA ILE A 396 -2.07 -0.48 17.87
C ILE A 396 -3.18 0.13 18.71
N ASP A 397 -2.96 1.32 19.25
CA ASP A 397 -3.99 2.07 19.97
C ASP A 397 -4.65 3.07 19.03
N LEU A 398 -5.93 2.84 18.75
CA LEU A 398 -6.79 3.69 17.92
C LEU A 398 -7.84 4.41 18.77
N SER A 399 -7.72 4.40 20.09
CA SER A 399 -8.82 4.79 20.99
C SER A 399 -9.24 6.24 20.80
N GLN A 400 -8.26 7.15 20.62
CA GLN A 400 -8.54 8.55 20.35
C GLN A 400 -9.10 8.80 18.95
N LEU A 401 -8.75 7.96 17.97
CA LEU A 401 -9.31 8.04 16.62
C LEU A 401 -10.76 7.57 16.58
N ALA A 402 -11.08 6.48 17.28
CA ALA A 402 -12.40 5.87 17.33
C ALA A 402 -13.36 6.54 18.32
N GLY A 403 -12.84 7.31 19.29
CA GLY A 403 -13.64 7.91 20.36
C GLY A 403 -14.11 6.93 21.44
N GLN A 404 -13.55 5.72 21.45
CA GLN A 404 -13.83 4.62 22.38
C GLN A 404 -12.57 3.77 22.56
N ASP A 405 -12.48 2.95 23.62
CA ASP A 405 -11.33 2.04 23.80
C ASP A 405 -11.24 1.06 22.61
N LEU A 406 -10.22 1.23 21.77
CA LEU A 406 -9.99 0.42 20.59
C LEU A 406 -8.49 0.15 20.48
N LYS A 407 -8.07 -0.96 21.10
CA LYS A 407 -6.69 -1.44 21.05
C LYS A 407 -6.65 -2.77 20.31
N LEU A 408 -5.84 -2.80 19.26
CA LEU A 408 -5.58 -3.99 18.47
C LEU A 408 -4.26 -4.58 18.94
N ASN A 409 -4.31 -5.70 19.66
CA ASN A 409 -3.12 -6.45 20.03
C ASN A 409 -2.82 -7.48 18.95
N TYR A 410 -1.56 -7.71 18.64
CA TYR A 410 -1.20 -8.76 17.69
C TYR A 410 0.02 -9.55 18.12
N THR A 411 0.05 -10.79 17.65
CA THR A 411 1.26 -11.63 17.61
C THR A 411 1.42 -12.16 16.20
N ASN A 412 2.66 -12.33 15.75
CA ASN A 412 2.96 -12.83 14.42
C ASN A 412 4.27 -13.62 14.44
N ASP A 413 4.19 -14.91 14.15
CA ASP A 413 5.34 -15.77 13.93
C ASP A 413 5.50 -16.00 12.42
N LEU A 414 6.65 -15.60 11.89
CA LEU A 414 6.99 -15.70 10.49
C LEU A 414 8.24 -16.55 10.33
N VAL A 415 8.24 -17.49 9.38
CA VAL A 415 9.42 -18.26 8.97
C VAL A 415 9.59 -18.08 7.48
N THR A 416 10.72 -17.51 7.05
CA THR A 416 11.01 -17.22 5.64
C THR A 416 12.20 -18.05 5.16
N ASP A 417 11.90 -19.21 4.57
CA ASP A 417 12.89 -20.14 4.03
C ASP A 417 13.10 -19.87 2.53
N ILE A 418 14.04 -18.97 2.25
CA ILE A 418 14.43 -18.60 0.89
C ILE A 418 14.94 -19.81 0.08
N GLY A 419 15.59 -20.76 0.74
CA GLY A 419 16.20 -21.93 0.09
C GLY A 419 15.14 -22.89 -0.45
N ASN A 420 14.08 -23.11 0.32
CA ASN A 420 12.94 -23.93 -0.06
C ASN A 420 11.82 -23.17 -0.78
N ASN A 421 12.00 -21.86 -1.01
CA ASN A 421 11.01 -20.96 -1.61
C ASN A 421 9.67 -21.01 -0.87
N GLU A 422 9.71 -21.05 0.47
CA GLU A 422 8.53 -21.15 1.32
C GLU A 422 8.56 -20.07 2.41
N GLN A 423 7.41 -19.47 2.69
CA GLN A 423 7.20 -18.58 3.83
C GLN A 423 5.96 -19.06 4.59
N LYS A 424 6.08 -19.22 5.92
CA LYS A 424 4.98 -19.62 6.81
C LYS A 424 4.70 -18.52 7.80
N GLN A 425 3.43 -18.18 7.98
CA GLN A 425 2.99 -17.15 8.89
C GLN A 425 1.90 -17.69 9.82
N LYS A 426 2.03 -17.41 11.11
CA LYS A 426 0.94 -17.57 12.09
C LYS A 426 0.75 -16.26 12.81
N ALA A 427 -0.41 -15.64 12.67
CA ALA A 427 -0.72 -14.39 13.33
C ALA A 427 -2.03 -14.48 14.13
N GLU A 428 -2.08 -13.75 15.23
CA GLU A 428 -3.30 -13.50 16.01
C GLU A 428 -3.48 -11.99 16.09
N LEU A 429 -4.67 -11.51 15.78
CA LEU A 429 -5.13 -10.14 16.04
C LEU A 429 -6.22 -10.21 17.11
N SER A 430 -6.14 -9.42 18.16
CA SER A 430 -7.11 -9.39 19.24
C SER A 430 -7.58 -7.97 19.56
N VAL A 431 -8.90 -7.82 19.70
CA VAL A 431 -9.54 -6.57 20.14
C VAL A 431 -10.44 -6.87 21.34
N ASN A 432 -10.41 -6.00 22.35
CA ASN A 432 -11.33 -6.12 23.47
C ASN A 432 -12.65 -5.43 23.12
N VAL A 433 -13.75 -6.17 23.19
CA VAL A 433 -15.11 -5.66 23.08
C VAL A 433 -15.77 -5.90 24.42
N GLN A 434 -16.31 -4.86 25.07
CA GLN A 434 -16.95 -4.98 26.41
C GLN A 434 -16.10 -5.73 27.46
N ASN A 435 -14.77 -5.53 27.45
CA ASN A 435 -13.78 -6.22 28.29
C ASN A 435 -13.55 -7.72 27.99
N GLU A 436 -14.10 -8.25 26.89
CA GLU A 436 -13.84 -9.61 26.44
C GLU A 436 -13.06 -9.62 25.11
N PRO A 437 -12.01 -10.46 24.98
CA PRO A 437 -11.17 -10.47 23.79
C PRO A 437 -11.85 -11.22 22.64
N VAL A 438 -12.05 -10.54 21.52
CA VAL A 438 -12.34 -11.17 20.23
C VAL A 438 -11.02 -11.32 19.49
N LYS A 439 -10.74 -12.52 18.95
CA LYS A 439 -9.50 -12.81 18.23
C LYS A 439 -9.77 -13.26 16.81
N LEU A 440 -8.90 -12.87 15.90
CA LEU A 440 -8.79 -13.36 14.53
C LEU A 440 -7.44 -14.06 14.39
N MET A 441 -7.46 -15.27 13.88
CA MET A 441 -6.29 -16.12 13.68
C MET A 441 -6.00 -16.26 12.19
N ILE A 442 -4.74 -16.15 11.81
CA ILE A 442 -4.24 -16.30 10.45
C ILE A 442 -3.18 -17.38 10.45
N ASP A 443 -3.33 -18.41 9.62
CA ASP A 443 -2.29 -19.41 9.32
C ASP A 443 -2.07 -19.43 7.82
N ALA A 444 -0.92 -18.94 7.35
CA ALA A 444 -0.62 -18.79 5.94
C ALA A 444 0.66 -19.50 5.52
N VAL A 445 0.65 -20.09 4.33
CA VAL A 445 1.81 -20.67 3.67
C VAL A 445 1.89 -20.10 2.26
N THR A 446 2.97 -19.37 2.00
CA THR A 446 3.33 -18.87 0.68
C THR A 446 4.44 -19.74 0.10
N LYS A 447 4.27 -20.21 -1.13
CA LYS A 447 5.26 -20.97 -1.88
C LYS A 447 5.52 -20.32 -3.22
N LEU A 448 6.78 -20.19 -3.59
CA LEU A 448 7.17 -19.76 -4.93
C LEU A 448 7.38 -20.99 -5.82
N LYS A 449 7.42 -20.76 -7.13
CA LYS A 449 7.59 -21.78 -8.17
C LYS A 449 6.48 -22.84 -8.18
N GLN A 450 5.28 -22.47 -7.73
CA GLN A 450 4.11 -23.35 -7.75
C GLN A 450 3.30 -23.18 -9.02
N ASP A 451 2.99 -24.30 -9.68
CA ASP A 451 2.16 -24.31 -10.87
C ASP A 451 0.76 -23.76 -10.56
N VAL A 452 0.29 -22.83 -11.40
CA VAL A 452 -1.06 -22.27 -11.32
C VAL A 452 -1.96 -23.06 -12.25
N LYS A 453 -3.05 -23.62 -11.71
CA LYS A 453 -4.03 -24.40 -12.47
C LYS A 453 -5.30 -23.58 -12.67
N VAL A 454 -5.85 -23.65 -13.88
CA VAL A 454 -7.13 -23.05 -14.25
C VAL A 454 -8.07 -24.16 -14.72
N LYS A 455 -9.26 -24.22 -14.16
CA LYS A 455 -10.36 -25.11 -14.55
C LYS A 455 -11.11 -24.43 -15.70
N SER A 456 -10.76 -24.75 -16.94
CA SER A 456 -11.40 -24.17 -18.14
C SER A 456 -12.22 -25.17 -18.94
N ASP A 457 -12.11 -26.47 -18.65
CA ASP A 457 -12.79 -27.53 -19.40
C ASP A 457 -14.31 -27.40 -19.28
N GLY A 458 -14.99 -27.35 -20.43
CA GLY A 458 -16.45 -27.27 -20.51
C GLY A 458 -17.05 -25.92 -20.07
N ALA A 459 -16.22 -24.88 -19.88
CA ALA A 459 -16.71 -23.59 -19.41
C ALA A 459 -17.73 -22.95 -20.38
N LYS A 460 -18.80 -22.40 -19.83
CA LYS A 460 -19.88 -21.75 -20.60
C LYS A 460 -19.71 -20.24 -20.60
N ASP A 461 -19.70 -19.64 -21.79
CA ASP A 461 -19.47 -18.21 -21.98
C ASP A 461 -20.70 -17.37 -21.64
N LEU A 462 -20.68 -16.72 -20.48
CA LEU A 462 -21.73 -15.83 -19.98
C LEU A 462 -22.01 -14.65 -20.90
N SER A 463 -21.01 -14.15 -21.63
CA SER A 463 -21.17 -12.98 -22.49
C SER A 463 -22.09 -13.26 -23.69
N THR A 464 -22.27 -14.53 -24.05
CA THR A 464 -23.07 -14.98 -25.19
C THR A 464 -24.44 -15.55 -24.80
N MET A 465 -24.69 -15.76 -23.51
CA MET A 465 -25.93 -16.39 -23.04
C MET A 465 -27.16 -15.50 -23.26
N SER A 466 -28.31 -16.14 -23.52
CA SER A 466 -29.59 -15.43 -23.58
C SER A 466 -30.07 -15.04 -22.18
N ASP A 467 -30.98 -14.07 -22.08
CA ASP A 467 -31.57 -13.68 -20.78
C ASP A 467 -32.29 -14.85 -20.11
N SER A 468 -32.88 -15.77 -20.88
CA SER A 468 -33.48 -17.00 -20.35
C SER A 468 -32.45 -17.98 -19.79
N ASP A 469 -31.26 -18.09 -20.41
CA ASP A 469 -30.19 -18.93 -19.87
C ASP A 469 -29.61 -18.32 -18.58
N LEU A 470 -29.48 -16.99 -18.53
CA LEU A 470 -29.05 -16.27 -17.34
C LEU A 470 -30.06 -16.42 -16.19
N GLN A 471 -31.36 -16.31 -16.46
CA GLN A 471 -32.40 -16.55 -15.46
C GLN A 471 -32.31 -17.97 -14.91
N LYS A 472 -32.10 -18.97 -15.78
CA LYS A 472 -31.93 -20.35 -15.34
C LYS A 472 -30.73 -20.52 -14.40
N ILE A 473 -29.61 -19.86 -14.68
CA ILE A 473 -28.45 -19.87 -13.77
C ILE A 473 -28.81 -19.25 -12.41
N GLN A 474 -29.56 -18.14 -12.38
CA GLN A 474 -30.01 -17.52 -11.12
C GLN A 474 -30.93 -18.44 -10.31
N ASP A 475 -31.83 -19.15 -10.99
CA ASP A 475 -32.73 -20.12 -10.37
C ASP A 475 -31.92 -21.31 -9.80
N ASP A 476 -30.97 -21.86 -10.57
CA ASP A 476 -30.07 -22.93 -10.15
C ASP A 476 -29.21 -22.51 -8.93
N ILE A 477 -28.67 -21.28 -8.92
CA ILE A 477 -27.93 -20.72 -7.79
C ILE A 477 -28.82 -20.67 -6.54
N SER A 478 -30.05 -20.18 -6.68
CA SER A 478 -30.99 -20.05 -5.57
C SER A 478 -31.36 -21.42 -4.98
N GLU A 479 -31.62 -22.41 -5.83
CA GLU A 479 -31.92 -23.77 -5.39
C GLU A 479 -30.72 -24.43 -4.70
N ASN A 480 -29.53 -24.32 -5.28
CA ASN A 480 -28.32 -24.92 -4.72
C ASN A 480 -27.89 -24.23 -3.42
N PHE A 481 -28.08 -22.92 -3.31
CA PHE A 481 -27.83 -22.20 -2.06
C PHE A 481 -28.76 -22.67 -0.94
N ASN A 482 -30.05 -22.88 -1.24
CA ASN A 482 -31.01 -23.43 -0.26
C ASN A 482 -30.58 -24.81 0.23
N LYS A 483 -30.08 -25.69 -0.65
CA LYS A 483 -29.56 -27.01 -0.26
C LYS A 483 -28.37 -26.90 0.69
N ILE A 484 -27.39 -26.05 0.35
CA ILE A 484 -26.22 -25.80 1.22
C ILE A 484 -26.67 -25.26 2.58
N PHE A 485 -27.61 -24.30 2.60
CA PHE A 485 -28.14 -23.74 3.83
C PHE A 485 -28.88 -24.76 4.69
N GLU A 486 -29.71 -25.62 4.09
CA GLU A 486 -30.41 -26.70 4.81
C GLU A 486 -29.45 -27.71 5.43
N ASP A 487 -28.34 -28.03 4.74
CA ASP A 487 -27.34 -28.95 5.26
C ASP A 487 -26.56 -28.33 6.43
N VAL A 488 -26.09 -27.10 6.29
CA VAL A 488 -25.37 -26.38 7.36
C VAL A 488 -26.26 -26.13 8.58
N SER A 489 -27.54 -25.80 8.38
CA SER A 489 -28.45 -25.47 9.48
C SER A 489 -28.66 -26.63 10.46
N LYS A 490 -28.42 -27.87 10.03
CA LYS A 490 -28.45 -29.05 10.90
C LYS A 490 -27.28 -29.08 11.88
N ASP A 491 -26.16 -28.44 11.53
CA ASP A 491 -24.92 -28.45 12.30
C ASP A 491 -24.76 -27.22 13.21
N LEU A 492 -25.68 -26.25 13.12
CA LEU A 492 -25.65 -25.03 13.93
C LEU A 492 -26.19 -25.20 15.36
N ASN A 493 -26.96 -26.27 15.63
CA ASN A 493 -27.64 -26.53 16.91
C ASN A 493 -27.06 -27.70 17.69
#